data_AF-L0EF15-F1
#
_entry.id   AF-L0EF15-F1
#
_cell.length_a   1.000
_cell.length_b   1.000
_cell.length_c   1.000
_cell.angle_alpha   90.00
_cell.angle_beta   90.00
_cell.angle_gamma   90.00
#
_symmetry.space_group_name_H-M   'P 1'
#
loop_
_entity.id
_entity.type
_entity.pdbx_description
1 polymer ?
#
loop_
_entity_poly.entity_id
_entity_poly.type
_entity_poly.pdbx_seq_one_letter_code
_entity_poly.pdbx_strand_id
1 'polypeptide(L)'
;MAFHFILLTFILLMLLQAYLFRRTGLLRIRYDRRLSVRSCHEGDEIEMVETIENRKWLPVPWLRVESQMPAALSFGTQANFDVSAGNIYQNHKSLFSLMPYTRITRRHTVKCIKRGYYRAESVSMTAGDLFGFASATRRIDIGFELIVYPKPLLPEEWDLPAHSWMGEAVVRRWIVDDPFLIAGTREYRYGDPLQGINWKASARTGKLQVHKRDYSADHRLMIVLNVEDHEGMWSVATDDELVEYGLSAAAGMARHAVENGLEAGFAANAAEAGRTGEEKPAYVEPDAGQPHLTAIFESMARLKTERLLPLHELLQMIGERLAGRTDIAILTSYENDRIAEAARKLKQQGHAVRILPLRLPARNASGKKKAGQPA
;
A
#
# COMPACT_ATOMS: atom_id res chain seq x y z
N MET A 1 -20.93 65.72 22.80
CA MET A 1 -22.18 64.94 22.66
C MET A 1 -22.20 64.10 21.37
N ALA A 2 -22.06 64.68 20.18
CA ALA A 2 -22.10 63.93 18.90
C ALA A 2 -21.04 62.82 18.79
N PHE A 3 -19.80 63.08 19.24
CA PHE A 3 -18.71 62.10 19.23
C PHE A 3 -19.03 60.83 20.05
N HIS A 4 -19.55 60.99 21.27
CA HIS A 4 -19.93 59.86 22.12
C HIS A 4 -21.08 59.05 21.53
N PHE A 5 -22.02 59.69 20.84
CA PHE A 5 -23.12 59.01 20.18
C PHE A 5 -22.62 58.15 19.00
N ILE A 6 -21.77 58.72 18.14
CA ILE A 6 -21.15 57.99 17.02
C ILE A 6 -20.36 56.77 17.54
N LEU A 7 -19.55 56.97 18.58
CA LEU A 7 -18.76 55.92 19.20
C LEU A 7 -19.65 54.80 19.76
N LEU A 8 -20.74 55.14 20.47
CA LEU A 8 -21.66 54.16 21.04
C LEU A 8 -22.42 53.39 19.96
N THR A 9 -22.87 54.07 18.89
CA THR A 9 -23.49 53.39 17.74
C THR A 9 -22.53 52.46 17.00
N PHE A 10 -21.26 52.85 16.86
CA PHE A 10 -20.23 52.00 16.25
C PHE A 10 -19.99 50.73 17.07
N ILE A 11 -19.84 50.87 18.40
CA ILE A 11 -19.68 49.72 19.31
C ILE A 11 -20.90 48.81 19.25
N LEU A 12 -22.12 49.36 19.24
CA LEU A 12 -23.35 48.57 19.16
C LEU A 12 -23.43 47.78 17.84
N LEU A 13 -23.10 48.42 16.71
CA LEU A 13 -23.06 47.76 15.40
C LEU A 13 -22.00 46.65 15.37
N MET A 14 -20.84 46.89 15.97
CA MET A 14 -19.76 45.90 16.07
C MET A 14 -20.18 44.68 16.90
N LEU A 15 -20.83 44.89 18.06
CA LEU A 15 -21.36 43.82 18.91
C LEU A 15 -22.48 43.04 18.21
N LEU A 16 -23.39 43.73 17.53
CA LEU A 16 -24.48 43.10 16.76
C LEU A 16 -23.92 42.26 15.62
N GLN A 17 -22.96 42.79 14.87
CA GLN A 17 -22.26 42.07 13.81
C GLN A 17 -21.55 40.82 14.35
N ALA A 18 -20.82 40.94 15.47
CA ALA A 18 -20.12 39.82 16.08
C ALA A 18 -21.09 38.73 16.54
N TYR A 19 -22.21 39.12 17.16
CA TYR A 19 -23.26 38.20 17.60
C TYR A 19 -23.93 37.46 16.44
N LEU A 20 -24.31 38.18 15.37
CA LEU A 20 -24.90 37.59 14.17
C LEU A 20 -23.92 36.63 13.52
N PHE A 21 -22.67 37.05 13.32
CA PHE A 21 -21.64 36.24 12.66
C PHE A 21 -21.34 34.94 13.43
N ARG A 22 -21.29 34.99 14.76
CA ARG A 22 -21.11 33.78 15.58
C ARG A 22 -22.22 32.74 15.35
N ARG A 23 -23.46 33.17 15.12
CA ARG A 23 -24.60 32.27 14.88
C ARG A 23 -24.73 31.83 13.42
N THR A 24 -24.51 32.73 12.47
CA THR A 24 -24.80 32.48 11.04
C THR A 24 -23.55 32.23 10.19
N GLY A 25 -22.35 32.48 10.74
CA GLY A 25 -21.07 32.44 10.03
C GLY A 25 -20.82 31.12 9.33
N LEU A 26 -21.10 29.99 9.99
CA LEU A 26 -20.97 28.63 9.41
C LEU A 26 -22.28 28.03 8.90
N LEU A 27 -23.41 28.73 9.07
CA LEU A 27 -24.70 28.25 8.60
C LEU A 27 -24.71 28.16 7.06
N ARG A 28 -25.24 27.05 6.53
CA ARG A 28 -25.36 26.77 5.09
C ARG A 28 -24.03 26.83 4.30
N ILE A 29 -22.89 26.63 4.97
CA ILE A 29 -21.63 26.33 4.29
C ILE A 29 -21.58 24.83 4.05
N ARG A 30 -21.32 24.42 2.80
CA ARG A 30 -20.99 23.03 2.47
C ARG A 30 -19.51 22.92 2.17
N TYR A 31 -18.93 21.85 2.67
CA TYR A 31 -17.55 21.46 2.43
C TYR A 31 -17.59 20.00 1.96
N ASP A 32 -16.80 19.67 0.95
CA ASP A 32 -16.61 18.31 0.44
C ASP A 32 -15.14 18.13 0.07
N ARG A 33 -14.58 16.96 0.34
CA ARG A 33 -13.20 16.61 0.00
C ARG A 33 -13.19 15.20 -0.59
N ARG A 34 -12.54 15.05 -1.74
CA ARG A 34 -12.41 13.75 -2.41
C ARG A 34 -11.01 13.57 -2.95
N LEU A 35 -10.55 12.33 -2.93
CA LEU A 35 -9.38 11.91 -3.68
C LEU A 35 -9.82 11.41 -5.07
N SER A 36 -8.96 11.60 -6.05
CA SER A 36 -9.13 11.09 -7.42
C SER A 36 -9.19 9.56 -7.46
N VAL A 37 -8.44 8.89 -6.59
CA VAL A 37 -8.35 7.43 -6.47
C VAL A 37 -8.52 6.97 -5.03
N ARG A 38 -8.89 5.71 -4.85
CA ARG A 38 -8.98 5.04 -3.53
C ARG A 38 -7.70 4.27 -3.17
N SER A 39 -6.92 3.90 -4.18
CA SER A 39 -5.62 3.26 -4.00
C SER A 39 -4.64 3.71 -5.08
N CYS A 40 -3.35 3.67 -4.73
CA CYS A 40 -2.22 3.99 -5.60
C CYS A 40 -0.95 3.29 -5.08
N HIS A 41 0.16 3.39 -5.80
CA HIS A 41 1.44 2.90 -5.31
C HIS A 41 2.25 4.03 -4.67
N GLU A 42 3.18 3.64 -3.82
CA GLU A 42 4.19 4.54 -3.29
C GLU A 42 4.98 5.21 -4.42
N GLY A 43 5.12 6.53 -4.32
CA GLY A 43 5.72 7.40 -5.31
C GLY A 43 4.72 8.04 -6.28
N ASP A 44 3.49 7.53 -6.36
CA ASP A 44 2.46 8.08 -7.24
C ASP A 44 2.00 9.47 -6.80
N GLU A 45 1.57 10.27 -7.78
CA GLU A 45 0.93 11.56 -7.57
C GLU A 45 -0.57 11.43 -7.82
N ILE A 46 -1.38 11.85 -6.85
CA ILE A 46 -2.84 11.82 -6.90
C ILE A 46 -3.40 13.22 -6.73
N GLU A 47 -4.59 13.46 -7.27
CA GLU A 47 -5.31 14.71 -7.04
C GLU A 47 -6.25 14.60 -5.83
N MET A 48 -6.19 15.60 -4.95
CA MET A 48 -7.19 15.87 -3.92
C MET A 48 -8.01 17.10 -4.31
N VAL A 49 -9.33 16.96 -4.37
CA VAL A 49 -10.26 18.02 -4.74
C VAL A 49 -11.04 18.47 -3.50
N GLU A 50 -10.86 19.72 -3.10
CA GLU A 50 -11.63 20.38 -2.04
C GLU A 50 -12.69 21.28 -2.69
N THR A 51 -13.96 21.08 -2.35
CA THR A 51 -15.07 21.93 -2.82
C THR A 51 -15.77 22.58 -1.65
N ILE A 52 -15.86 23.91 -1.69
CA ILE A 52 -16.50 24.72 -0.65
C ILE A 52 -17.57 25.59 -1.28
N GLU A 53 -18.74 25.64 -0.65
CA GLU A 53 -19.89 26.37 -1.16
C GLU A 53 -20.56 27.18 -0.05
N ASN A 54 -20.72 28.48 -0.29
CA ASN A 54 -21.48 29.36 0.57
C ASN A 54 -22.92 29.49 0.06
N ARG A 55 -23.89 28.81 0.69
CA ARG A 55 -25.31 28.84 0.27
C ARG A 55 -26.16 29.86 1.01
N LYS A 56 -25.56 30.98 1.41
CA LYS A 56 -26.25 32.11 2.04
C LYS A 56 -25.82 33.43 1.42
N TRP A 57 -26.62 34.45 1.69
CA TRP A 57 -26.42 35.82 1.24
C TRP A 57 -25.29 36.53 1.99
N LEU A 58 -24.95 36.09 3.22
CA LEU A 58 -23.92 36.72 4.03
C LEU A 58 -22.53 36.23 3.57
N PRO A 59 -21.58 37.14 3.27
CA PRO A 59 -20.22 36.75 2.95
C PRO A 59 -19.50 36.19 4.18
N VAL A 60 -18.48 35.39 3.93
CA VAL A 60 -17.58 34.84 4.95
C VAL A 60 -16.18 35.37 4.61
N PRO A 61 -15.72 36.44 5.27
CA PRO A 61 -14.48 37.13 4.91
C PRO A 61 -13.27 36.22 4.94
N TRP A 62 -13.19 35.37 5.97
CA TRP A 62 -12.21 34.31 6.07
C TRP A 62 -12.85 33.05 6.66
N LEU A 63 -12.56 31.93 6.03
CA LEU A 63 -12.90 30.58 6.44
C LEU A 63 -11.61 29.78 6.49
N ARG A 64 -11.26 29.28 7.66
CA ARG A 64 -10.14 28.40 7.89
C ARG A 64 -10.63 26.96 7.97
N VAL A 65 -10.05 26.11 7.18
CA VAL A 65 -10.33 24.68 7.14
C VAL A 65 -9.05 23.97 7.57
N GLU A 66 -9.10 23.27 8.70
CA GLU A 66 -7.96 22.58 9.29
C GLU A 66 -8.25 21.09 9.37
N SER A 67 -7.31 20.28 8.89
CA SER A 67 -7.39 18.82 8.94
C SER A 67 -6.04 18.27 9.32
N GLN A 68 -6.03 17.28 10.21
CA GLN A 68 -4.86 16.42 10.38
C GLN A 68 -4.81 15.47 9.18
N MET A 69 -3.64 15.38 8.57
CA MET A 69 -3.35 14.51 7.43
C MET A 69 -2.13 13.68 7.76
N PRO A 70 -2.01 12.43 7.26
CA PRO A 70 -0.77 11.68 7.40
C PRO A 70 0.41 12.42 6.76
N ALA A 71 1.56 12.41 7.42
CA ALA A 71 2.79 13.02 6.91
C ALA A 71 3.29 12.34 5.61
N ALA A 72 2.89 11.09 5.39
CA ALA A 72 3.17 10.32 4.18
C ALA A 72 2.47 10.85 2.91
N LEU A 73 1.56 11.81 3.04
CA LEU A 73 0.91 12.48 1.92
C LEU A 73 1.56 13.84 1.72
N SER A 74 2.59 13.92 0.89
CA SER A 74 3.29 15.17 0.64
C SER A 74 2.48 16.06 -0.31
N PHE A 75 2.10 17.23 0.17
CA PHE A 75 1.42 18.23 -0.65
C PHE A 75 2.45 19.22 -1.21
N GLY A 76 2.25 19.70 -2.44
CA GLY A 76 3.16 20.68 -3.06
C GLY A 76 3.30 22.00 -2.28
N THR A 77 4.29 22.81 -2.66
CA THR A 77 4.78 24.04 -2.01
C THR A 77 3.72 25.15 -1.78
N GLN A 78 2.48 24.96 -2.22
CA GLN A 78 1.41 25.96 -2.13
C GLN A 78 0.54 25.87 -0.87
N ALA A 79 0.80 24.95 0.04
CA ALA A 79 0.12 24.96 1.33
C ALA A 79 1.11 25.29 2.44
N ASN A 80 0.74 26.31 3.24
CA ASN A 80 1.50 26.73 4.40
C ASN A 80 1.44 25.62 5.45
N PHE A 81 2.36 24.66 5.33
CA PHE A 81 2.51 23.55 6.25
C PHE A 81 3.49 23.94 7.34
N ASP A 82 3.00 23.91 8.57
CA ASP A 82 3.88 23.85 9.73
C ASP A 82 4.22 22.37 9.93
N VAL A 83 5.27 21.91 9.25
CA VAL A 83 5.77 20.53 9.36
C VAL A 83 6.55 20.45 10.66
N SER A 84 5.86 20.14 11.76
CA SER A 84 6.54 19.74 12.98
C SER A 84 7.17 18.36 12.74
N ALA A 85 8.49 18.33 12.57
CA ALA A 85 9.32 17.23 12.07
C ALA A 85 9.32 15.90 12.90
N GLY A 86 8.34 15.70 13.79
CA GLY A 86 8.25 14.53 14.66
C GLY A 86 6.90 13.81 14.67
N ASN A 87 5.89 14.27 13.91
CA ASN A 87 4.55 13.70 14.01
C ASN A 87 4.14 12.92 12.75
N ILE A 88 3.60 11.71 12.96
CA ILE A 88 2.93 10.85 11.96
C ILE A 88 1.85 11.62 11.16
N TYR A 89 1.36 12.71 11.73
CA TYR A 89 0.38 13.61 11.14
C TYR A 89 0.92 15.03 10.97
N GLN A 90 0.54 15.68 9.87
CA GLN A 90 0.75 17.09 9.56
C GLN A 90 -0.59 17.85 9.53
N ASN A 91 -0.55 19.15 9.80
CA ASN A 91 -1.72 20.00 9.76
C ASN A 91 -1.89 20.63 8.37
N HIS A 92 -2.91 20.21 7.64
CA HIS A 92 -3.31 20.85 6.39
C HIS A 92 -4.28 22.00 6.69
N LYS A 93 -3.84 23.23 6.45
CA LYS A 93 -4.63 24.46 6.67
C LYS A 93 -4.95 25.14 5.34
N SER A 94 -6.24 25.23 5.02
CA SER A 94 -6.73 25.95 3.85
C SER A 94 -7.52 27.19 4.28
N LEU A 95 -7.13 28.35 3.77
CA LEU A 95 -7.81 29.64 4.00
C LEU A 95 -8.61 30.03 2.75
N PHE A 96 -9.87 30.41 2.95
CA PHE A 96 -10.79 30.82 1.89
C PHE A 96 -11.49 32.12 2.26
N SER A 97 -11.83 32.91 1.25
CA SER A 97 -12.81 33.99 1.37
C SER A 97 -14.01 33.59 0.52
N LEU A 98 -15.22 33.58 1.10
CA LEU A 98 -16.41 33.11 0.40
C LEU A 98 -17.43 34.23 0.27
N MET A 99 -17.60 34.71 -0.96
CA MET A 99 -18.68 35.62 -1.31
C MET A 99 -20.06 34.92 -1.25
N PRO A 100 -21.16 35.68 -1.24
CA PRO A 100 -22.51 35.12 -1.23
C PRO A 100 -22.73 34.17 -2.42
N TYR A 101 -23.41 33.05 -2.19
CA TYR A 101 -23.78 32.07 -3.24
C TYR A 101 -22.63 31.57 -4.11
N THR A 102 -21.39 31.64 -3.61
CA THR A 102 -20.20 31.28 -4.38
C THR A 102 -19.74 29.86 -4.04
N ARG A 103 -19.28 29.14 -5.08
CA ARG A 103 -18.59 27.85 -4.95
C ARG A 103 -17.13 28.01 -5.36
N ILE A 104 -16.21 27.51 -4.53
CA ILE A 104 -14.78 27.46 -4.81
C ILE A 104 -14.37 25.99 -4.84
N THR A 105 -13.67 25.59 -5.90
CA THR A 105 -13.05 24.26 -6.02
C THR A 105 -11.54 24.43 -6.12
N ARG A 106 -10.79 23.80 -5.22
CA ARG A 106 -9.33 23.73 -5.24
C ARG A 106 -8.88 22.31 -5.52
N ARG A 107 -7.85 22.18 -6.35
CA ARG A 107 -7.19 20.90 -6.64
C ARG A 107 -5.78 20.97 -6.09
N HIS A 108 -5.40 19.93 -5.35
CA HIS A 108 -4.09 19.79 -4.75
C HIS A 108 -3.46 18.51 -5.32
N THR A 109 -2.24 18.63 -5.84
CA THR A 109 -1.42 17.46 -6.16
C THR A 109 -0.80 16.95 -4.87
N VAL A 110 -1.00 15.66 -4.61
CA VAL A 110 -0.53 14.96 -3.41
C VAL A 110 0.37 13.82 -3.85
N LYS A 111 1.61 13.82 -3.40
CA LYS A 111 2.57 12.74 -3.64
C LYS A 111 2.54 11.76 -2.47
N CYS A 112 2.30 10.49 -2.76
CA CYS A 112 2.31 9.42 -1.76
C CYS A 112 3.76 8.98 -1.51
N ILE A 113 4.37 9.43 -0.41
CA ILE A 113 5.81 9.21 -0.17
C ILE A 113 6.12 7.91 0.56
N LYS A 114 5.15 7.30 1.24
CA LYS A 114 5.31 6.03 1.96
C LYS A 114 4.05 5.18 1.76
N ARG A 115 4.22 3.86 1.70
CA ARG A 115 3.10 2.90 1.70
C ARG A 115 2.38 2.89 3.04
N GLY A 116 1.09 2.58 3.03
CA GLY A 116 0.26 2.63 4.23
C GLY A 116 -1.24 2.66 3.96
N TYR A 117 -2.00 2.37 5.02
CA TYR A 117 -3.44 2.62 5.07
C TYR A 117 -3.71 3.97 5.74
N TYR A 118 -4.15 4.95 4.96
CA TYR A 118 -4.37 6.31 5.41
C TYR A 118 -5.85 6.64 5.51
N ARG A 119 -6.26 7.13 6.68
CA ARG A 119 -7.61 7.63 6.92
C ARG A 119 -7.55 9.01 7.57
N ALA A 120 -8.33 9.93 7.04
CA ALA A 120 -8.66 11.18 7.72
C ALA A 120 -10.13 11.15 8.06
N GLU A 121 -10.51 11.48 9.30
CA GLU A 121 -11.91 11.30 9.76
C GLU A 121 -12.73 12.58 9.71
N SER A 122 -12.11 13.71 10.04
CA SER A 122 -12.85 14.94 10.26
C SER A 122 -12.04 16.17 9.90
N VAL A 123 -12.76 17.23 9.57
CA VAL A 123 -12.21 18.53 9.25
C VAL A 123 -12.82 19.57 10.19
N SER A 124 -11.98 20.43 10.75
CA SER A 124 -12.38 21.54 11.60
C SER A 124 -12.48 22.81 10.76
N MET A 125 -13.67 23.39 10.71
CA MET A 125 -13.95 24.59 9.95
C MET A 125 -14.21 25.76 10.90
N THR A 126 -13.39 26.81 10.80
CA THR A 126 -13.47 28.03 11.61
C THR A 126 -13.73 29.22 10.72
N ALA A 127 -14.87 29.88 10.85
CA ALA A 127 -15.15 31.16 10.20
C ALA A 127 -15.00 32.27 11.23
N GLY A 128 -14.49 33.43 10.82
CA GLY A 128 -14.59 34.62 11.64
C GLY A 128 -14.97 35.86 10.86
N ASP A 129 -15.27 36.89 11.63
CA ASP A 129 -15.76 38.15 11.12
C ASP A 129 -14.66 39.04 10.55
N LEU A 130 -15.08 40.17 9.98
CA LEU A 130 -14.21 41.16 9.33
C LEU A 130 -13.14 41.73 10.27
N PHE A 131 -13.46 41.84 11.57
CA PHE A 131 -12.59 42.47 12.55
C PHE A 131 -11.90 41.47 13.51
N GLY A 132 -12.18 40.18 13.38
CA GLY A 132 -11.62 39.11 14.21
C GLY A 132 -12.17 39.00 15.64
N PHE A 133 -13.29 39.68 15.97
CA PHE A 133 -13.87 39.68 17.31
C PHE A 133 -14.72 38.44 17.59
N ALA A 134 -15.31 37.84 16.56
CA ALA A 134 -16.10 36.63 16.69
C ALA A 134 -15.64 35.56 15.70
N SER A 135 -15.51 34.34 16.23
CA SER A 135 -15.31 33.14 15.44
C SER A 135 -16.41 32.11 15.76
N ALA A 136 -16.71 31.30 14.76
CA ALA A 136 -17.54 30.12 14.89
C ALA A 136 -16.73 28.93 14.37
N THR A 137 -16.74 27.83 15.12
CA THR A 137 -16.04 26.60 14.76
C THR A 137 -17.04 25.45 14.65
N ARG A 138 -16.90 24.62 13.63
CA ARG A 138 -17.69 23.41 13.42
C ARG A 138 -16.77 22.29 12.92
N ARG A 139 -16.82 21.15 13.59
CA ARG A 139 -16.22 19.91 13.11
C ARG A 139 -17.19 19.22 12.16
N ILE A 140 -16.69 18.71 11.04
CA ILE A 140 -17.47 17.95 10.07
C ILE A 140 -16.76 16.63 9.83
N ASP A 141 -17.50 15.53 9.96
CA ASP A 141 -17.00 14.18 9.71
C ASP A 141 -17.03 13.90 8.22
N ILE A 142 -16.07 14.50 7.51
CA ILE A 142 -15.79 14.27 6.10
C ILE A 142 -14.40 13.69 6.05
N GLY A 143 -14.36 12.40 5.74
CA GLY A 143 -13.14 11.62 5.69
C GLY A 143 -12.84 11.05 4.32
N PHE A 144 -11.62 10.57 4.16
CA PHE A 144 -11.23 9.73 3.05
C PHE A 144 -10.47 8.53 3.57
N GLU A 145 -10.46 7.47 2.76
CA GLU A 145 -9.59 6.32 2.92
C GLU A 145 -8.73 6.21 1.67
N LEU A 146 -7.44 6.03 1.85
CA LEU A 146 -6.46 5.85 0.78
C LEU A 146 -5.54 4.69 1.15
N ILE A 147 -5.41 3.73 0.24
CA ILE A 147 -4.47 2.63 0.38
C ILE A 147 -3.29 2.89 -0.54
N VAL A 148 -2.10 3.09 0.04
CA VAL A 148 -0.87 3.24 -0.73
C VAL A 148 -0.12 1.91 -0.67
N TYR A 149 -0.06 1.22 -1.81
CA TYR A 149 0.66 -0.04 -1.97
C TYR A 149 2.18 0.19 -1.95
N PRO A 150 2.97 -0.77 -1.46
CA PRO A 150 4.43 -0.71 -1.63
C PRO A 150 4.77 -0.66 -3.12
N LYS A 151 5.85 0.05 -3.47
CA LYS A 151 6.33 0.07 -4.84
C LYS A 151 7.00 -1.28 -5.17
N PRO A 152 6.48 -2.09 -6.10
CA PRO A 152 7.05 -3.40 -6.36
C PRO A 152 8.39 -3.27 -7.09
N LEU A 153 9.45 -3.83 -6.50
CA LEU A 153 10.77 -3.85 -7.14
C LEU A 153 10.73 -4.68 -8.43
N LEU A 154 11.47 -4.22 -9.43
CA LEU A 154 11.72 -5.02 -10.62
C LEU A 154 12.69 -6.16 -10.30
N PRO A 155 12.63 -7.29 -11.02
CA PRO A 155 13.60 -8.36 -10.82
C PRO A 155 15.04 -7.82 -10.81
N GLU A 156 15.44 -7.00 -11.78
CA GLU A 156 16.81 -6.49 -11.88
C GLU A 156 17.29 -5.71 -10.63
N GLU A 157 16.36 -5.26 -9.79
CA GLU A 157 16.61 -4.51 -8.56
C GLU A 157 16.69 -5.40 -7.30
N TRP A 158 16.32 -6.69 -7.37
CA TRP A 158 16.43 -7.58 -6.22
C TRP A 158 17.91 -7.90 -5.95
N ASP A 159 18.48 -7.30 -4.91
CA ASP A 159 19.77 -7.74 -4.35
C ASP A 159 19.61 -9.01 -3.49
N LEU A 160 18.98 -10.03 -4.08
CA LEU A 160 18.65 -11.29 -3.45
C LEU A 160 19.03 -12.43 -4.40
N PRO A 161 19.44 -13.60 -3.89
CA PRO A 161 19.65 -14.80 -4.71
C PRO A 161 18.30 -15.41 -5.18
N ALA A 162 17.31 -14.57 -5.46
CA ALA A 162 15.96 -14.92 -5.87
C ALA A 162 15.86 -15.13 -7.39
N HIS A 163 16.68 -14.47 -8.22
CA HIS A 163 16.62 -14.55 -9.69
C HIS A 163 16.71 -15.95 -10.27
N SER A 164 17.73 -16.68 -9.87
CA SER A 164 17.93 -18.05 -10.34
C SER A 164 16.81 -18.97 -9.85
N TRP A 165 16.34 -18.78 -8.62
CA TRP A 165 15.35 -19.67 -8.00
C TRP A 165 13.92 -19.39 -8.47
N MET A 166 13.53 -18.13 -8.63
CA MET A 166 12.23 -17.76 -9.21
C MET A 166 12.18 -18.10 -10.70
N GLY A 167 13.28 -17.88 -11.43
CA GLY A 167 13.43 -18.38 -12.80
C GLY A 167 13.31 -19.90 -12.87
N GLU A 168 13.95 -20.64 -11.96
CA GLU A 168 13.75 -22.09 -11.83
C GLU A 168 12.31 -22.48 -11.50
N ALA A 169 11.62 -21.76 -10.61
CA ALA A 169 10.22 -22.02 -10.26
C ALA A 169 9.29 -21.82 -11.47
N VAL A 170 9.50 -20.73 -12.23
CA VAL A 170 8.79 -20.45 -13.49
C VAL A 170 9.11 -21.51 -14.55
N VAL A 171 10.37 -21.95 -14.67
CA VAL A 171 10.79 -22.97 -15.64
C VAL A 171 10.29 -24.37 -15.27
N ARG A 172 10.25 -24.72 -13.97
CA ARG A 172 9.72 -26.00 -13.47
C ARG A 172 8.25 -26.21 -13.80
N ARG A 173 7.49 -25.16 -14.12
CA ARG A 173 6.15 -25.25 -14.71
C ARG A 173 6.12 -26.11 -15.97
N TRP A 174 7.17 -26.07 -16.77
CA TRP A 174 7.23 -26.74 -18.07
C TRP A 174 7.79 -28.18 -18.03
N ILE A 175 8.06 -28.72 -16.83
CA ILE A 175 8.84 -29.97 -16.67
C ILE A 175 7.97 -31.18 -16.26
N VAL A 176 6.79 -30.98 -15.66
CA VAL A 176 5.95 -32.09 -15.19
C VAL A 176 4.61 -32.09 -15.93
N ASP A 177 4.49 -32.99 -16.90
CA ASP A 177 3.25 -33.24 -17.64
C ASP A 177 2.17 -33.84 -16.73
N ASP A 178 0.95 -33.30 -16.76
CA ASP A 178 -0.21 -33.93 -16.12
C ASP A 178 -0.72 -35.08 -17.00
N PRO A 179 -0.82 -36.33 -16.49
CA PRO A 179 -1.42 -37.44 -17.24
C PRO A 179 -2.87 -37.20 -17.68
N PHE A 180 -3.61 -36.33 -16.98
CA PHE A 180 -5.05 -36.12 -17.15
C PHE A 180 -5.41 -34.89 -17.99
N LEU A 181 -4.54 -33.89 -18.07
CA LEU A 181 -4.78 -32.67 -18.84
C LEU A 181 -4.26 -32.83 -20.28
N ILE A 182 -5.16 -33.09 -21.23
CA ILE A 182 -4.80 -33.28 -22.65
C ILE A 182 -5.05 -31.96 -23.41
N ALA A 183 -3.99 -31.22 -23.71
CA ALA A 183 -4.02 -30.00 -24.53
C ALA A 183 -4.19 -30.26 -26.04
N GLY A 184 -3.97 -31.49 -26.49
CA GLY A 184 -4.15 -31.87 -27.89
C GLY A 184 -3.41 -33.15 -28.27
N THR A 185 -2.98 -33.26 -29.52
CA THR A 185 -2.16 -34.38 -30.01
C THR A 185 -0.96 -33.86 -30.78
N ARG A 186 0.17 -34.57 -30.68
CA ARG A 186 1.39 -34.31 -31.46
C ARG A 186 1.92 -35.60 -32.07
N GLU A 187 2.71 -35.49 -33.14
CA GLU A 187 3.36 -36.65 -33.76
C GLU A 187 4.33 -37.32 -32.78
N TYR A 188 4.31 -38.66 -32.76
CA TYR A 188 5.17 -39.49 -31.93
C TYR A 188 6.64 -39.27 -32.27
N ARG A 189 7.48 -39.08 -31.24
CA ARG A 189 8.93 -39.02 -31.37
C ARG A 189 9.56 -40.19 -30.64
N TYR A 190 10.70 -40.64 -31.17
CA TYR A 190 11.46 -41.72 -30.57
C TYR A 190 11.87 -41.33 -29.13
N GLY A 191 11.47 -42.15 -28.15
CA GLY A 191 11.62 -41.86 -26.72
C GLY A 191 10.31 -41.57 -25.99
N ASP A 192 9.20 -41.32 -26.71
CA ASP A 192 7.89 -41.14 -26.09
C ASP A 192 7.35 -42.47 -25.52
N PRO A 193 6.76 -42.45 -24.30
CA PRO A 193 6.18 -43.64 -23.69
C PRO A 193 4.98 -44.13 -24.50
N LEU A 194 4.97 -45.43 -24.80
CA LEU A 194 3.90 -46.06 -25.61
C LEU A 194 2.50 -45.92 -25.00
N GLN A 195 2.42 -45.79 -23.67
CA GLN A 195 1.15 -45.54 -22.96
C GLN A 195 0.52 -44.18 -23.32
N GLY A 196 1.28 -43.23 -23.86
CA GLY A 196 0.78 -41.91 -24.26
C GLY A 196 0.10 -41.88 -25.64
N ILE A 197 0.15 -42.97 -26.41
CA ILE A 197 -0.34 -42.99 -27.81
C ILE A 197 -1.85 -42.76 -27.86
N ASN A 198 -2.27 -41.77 -28.65
CA ASN A 198 -3.67 -41.56 -28.98
C ASN A 198 -4.02 -42.37 -30.24
N TRP A 199 -4.54 -43.58 -30.04
CA TRP A 199 -4.91 -44.48 -31.14
C TRP A 199 -5.96 -43.89 -32.08
N LYS A 200 -6.92 -43.10 -31.54
CA LYS A 200 -7.99 -42.49 -32.33
C LYS A 200 -7.46 -41.39 -33.25
N ALA A 201 -6.54 -40.55 -32.77
CA ALA A 201 -5.88 -39.54 -33.59
C ALA A 201 -4.94 -40.19 -34.60
N SER A 202 -4.19 -41.22 -34.20
CA SER A 202 -3.26 -41.96 -35.07
C SER A 202 -3.98 -42.62 -36.25
N ALA A 203 -5.17 -43.19 -36.01
CA ALA A 203 -6.00 -43.79 -37.06
C ALA A 203 -6.52 -42.75 -38.07
N ARG A 204 -6.75 -41.49 -37.64
CA ARG A 204 -7.26 -40.42 -38.51
C ARG A 204 -6.14 -39.76 -39.33
N THR A 205 -4.95 -39.59 -38.76
CA THR A 205 -3.82 -38.91 -39.43
C THR A 205 -2.90 -39.86 -40.20
N GLY A 206 -3.04 -41.18 -40.04
CA GLY A 206 -2.19 -42.19 -40.69
C GLY A 206 -0.75 -42.24 -40.15
N LYS A 207 -0.47 -41.52 -39.06
CA LYS A 207 0.82 -41.43 -38.39
C LYS A 207 0.63 -41.53 -36.89
N LEU A 208 1.56 -42.15 -36.16
CA LEU A 208 1.48 -42.26 -34.70
C LEU A 208 1.40 -40.87 -34.06
N GLN A 209 0.35 -40.66 -33.28
CA GLN A 209 0.09 -39.46 -32.48
C GLN A 209 0.12 -39.82 -31.01
N VAL A 210 0.69 -38.93 -30.19
CA VAL A 210 0.72 -39.01 -28.74
C VAL A 210 -0.15 -37.89 -28.19
N HIS A 211 -0.83 -38.13 -27.07
CA HIS A 211 -1.50 -37.06 -26.33
C HIS A 211 -0.48 -35.98 -25.96
N LYS A 212 -0.69 -34.75 -26.44
CA LYS A 212 0.02 -33.59 -25.94
C LYS A 212 -0.63 -33.24 -24.61
N ARG A 213 0.07 -33.55 -23.52
CA ARG A 213 -0.35 -33.22 -22.17
C ARG A 213 -0.03 -31.75 -21.89
N ASP A 214 -0.90 -31.10 -21.13
CA ASP A 214 -0.65 -29.77 -20.58
C ASP A 214 -0.06 -29.92 -19.17
N TYR A 215 0.48 -28.82 -18.64
CA TYR A 215 1.11 -28.80 -17.33
C TYR A 215 0.10 -28.43 -16.24
N SER A 216 -0.07 -29.25 -15.21
CA SER A 216 -0.98 -28.99 -14.06
C SER A 216 -0.26 -28.68 -12.75
N ALA A 217 1.05 -28.42 -12.79
CA ALA A 217 1.75 -28.08 -11.56
C ALA A 217 1.30 -26.67 -11.13
N ASP A 218 0.35 -26.62 -10.20
CA ASP A 218 0.02 -25.44 -9.40
C ASP A 218 1.26 -25.06 -8.60
N HIS A 219 2.17 -24.32 -9.24
CA HIS A 219 3.36 -23.80 -8.59
C HIS A 219 2.94 -22.61 -7.75
N ARG A 220 2.81 -22.89 -6.46
CA ARG A 220 2.45 -21.93 -5.42
C ARG A 220 3.71 -21.31 -4.86
N LEU A 221 3.77 -19.99 -4.84
CA LEU A 221 4.80 -19.23 -4.17
C LEU A 221 4.22 -18.59 -2.91
N MET A 222 4.81 -18.87 -1.75
CA MET A 222 4.52 -18.18 -0.50
C MET A 222 5.69 -17.29 -0.11
N ILE A 223 5.47 -15.98 -0.08
CA ILE A 223 6.48 -15.00 0.31
C ILE A 223 6.29 -14.68 1.78
N VAL A 224 7.30 -14.95 2.60
CA VAL A 224 7.27 -14.70 4.04
C VAL A 224 8.26 -13.62 4.38
N LEU A 225 7.79 -12.50 4.92
CA LEU A 225 8.65 -11.42 5.39
C LEU A 225 8.85 -11.49 6.91
N ASN A 226 10.10 -11.48 7.34
CA ASN A 226 10.46 -11.29 8.73
C ASN A 226 10.75 -9.81 9.02
N VAL A 227 10.03 -9.23 9.99
CA VAL A 227 10.30 -7.88 10.50
C VAL A 227 11.29 -7.85 11.68
N GLU A 228 11.67 -9.02 12.21
CA GLU A 228 12.69 -9.13 13.25
C GLU A 228 14.10 -8.90 12.67
N ASP A 229 14.88 -8.06 13.35
CA ASP A 229 16.28 -7.75 13.02
C ASP A 229 17.30 -8.47 13.92
N HIS A 230 16.89 -8.94 15.10
CA HIS A 230 17.68 -9.76 16.02
C HIS A 230 16.80 -10.65 16.90
N GLU A 231 17.41 -11.62 17.56
CA GLU A 231 16.71 -12.48 18.52
C GLU A 231 16.23 -11.69 19.73
N GLY A 232 14.96 -11.88 20.08
CA GLY A 232 14.36 -11.23 21.24
C GLY A 232 13.89 -9.80 20.97
N MET A 233 13.75 -9.36 19.72
CA MET A 233 13.08 -8.09 19.40
C MET A 233 11.64 -8.06 19.95
N TRP A 234 11.33 -7.10 20.81
CA TRP A 234 10.04 -7.05 21.53
C TRP A 234 8.93 -6.28 20.80
N SER A 235 9.24 -5.29 19.93
CA SER A 235 8.20 -4.40 19.39
C SER A 235 8.52 -3.82 18.00
N VAL A 236 9.19 -2.67 17.93
CA VAL A 236 9.40 -1.93 16.67
C VAL A 236 10.75 -2.30 16.06
N ALA A 237 10.79 -2.53 14.74
CA ALA A 237 12.04 -2.86 14.07
C ALA A 237 13.03 -1.70 14.19
N THR A 238 14.29 -1.99 14.49
CA THR A 238 15.32 -0.96 14.59
C THR A 238 15.61 -0.35 13.22
N ASP A 239 15.43 -1.14 12.16
CA ASP A 239 15.66 -0.76 10.78
C ASP A 239 14.35 -0.80 9.96
N ASP A 240 13.56 0.28 10.06
CA ASP A 240 12.33 0.45 9.27
C ASP A 240 12.63 0.47 7.76
N GLU A 241 13.78 1.01 7.34
CA GLU A 241 14.17 1.06 5.92
C GLU A 241 14.36 -0.35 5.34
N LEU A 242 14.97 -1.26 6.10
CA LEU A 242 15.16 -2.65 5.68
C LEU A 242 13.84 -3.42 5.56
N VAL A 243 12.89 -3.18 6.46
CA VAL A 243 11.55 -3.77 6.38
C VAL A 243 10.78 -3.25 5.16
N GLU A 244 10.81 -1.93 4.92
CA GLU A 244 10.18 -1.32 3.74
C GLU A 244 10.81 -1.81 2.42
N TYR A 245 12.14 -2.01 2.40
CA TYR A 245 12.82 -2.65 1.27
C TYR A 245 12.36 -4.11 1.10
N GLY A 246 12.26 -4.87 2.20
CA GLY A 246 11.75 -6.24 2.18
C GLY A 246 10.32 -6.35 1.65
N LEU A 247 9.44 -5.41 1.97
CA LEU A 247 8.09 -5.31 1.42
C LEU A 247 8.08 -4.96 -0.07
N SER A 248 8.94 -4.03 -0.49
CA SER A 248 9.07 -3.66 -1.90
C SER A 248 9.59 -4.84 -2.73
N ALA A 249 10.53 -5.62 -2.18
CA ALA A 249 11.01 -6.87 -2.77
C ALA A 249 9.90 -7.94 -2.81
N ALA A 250 9.19 -8.16 -1.71
CA ALA A 250 8.08 -9.10 -1.64
C ALA A 250 6.96 -8.75 -2.63
N ALA A 251 6.61 -7.46 -2.75
CA ALA A 251 5.66 -6.96 -3.73
C ALA A 251 6.13 -7.24 -5.16
N GLY A 252 7.42 -7.01 -5.44
CA GLY A 252 8.05 -7.34 -6.72
C GLY A 252 7.96 -8.83 -7.05
N MET A 253 8.26 -9.70 -6.09
CA MET A 253 8.17 -11.16 -6.23
C MET A 253 6.74 -11.62 -6.48
N ALA A 254 5.76 -11.08 -5.72
CA ALA A 254 4.35 -11.40 -5.88
C ALA A 254 3.84 -10.99 -7.27
N ARG A 255 4.16 -9.77 -7.71
CA ARG A 255 3.82 -9.28 -9.05
C ARG A 255 4.43 -10.19 -10.13
N HIS A 256 5.74 -10.46 -10.03
CA HIS A 256 6.43 -11.30 -10.99
C HIS A 256 5.83 -12.71 -11.05
N ALA A 257 5.49 -13.31 -9.91
CA ALA A 257 4.86 -14.61 -9.85
C ALA A 257 3.49 -14.61 -10.57
N VAL A 258 2.61 -13.67 -10.23
CA VAL A 258 1.26 -13.58 -10.82
C VAL A 258 1.33 -13.26 -12.32
N GLU A 259 2.22 -12.38 -12.76
CA GLU A 259 2.42 -12.04 -14.18
C GLU A 259 2.92 -13.24 -15.00
N ASN A 260 3.66 -14.16 -14.37
CA ASN A 260 4.10 -15.42 -14.99
C ASN A 260 3.10 -16.58 -14.79
N GLY A 261 1.91 -16.29 -14.25
CA GLY A 261 0.82 -17.25 -14.07
C GLY A 261 1.08 -18.27 -12.94
N LEU A 262 1.87 -17.90 -11.93
CA LEU A 262 2.01 -18.63 -10.67
C LEU A 262 0.98 -18.13 -9.66
N GLU A 263 0.59 -18.99 -8.73
CA GLU A 263 -0.15 -18.58 -7.54
C GLU A 263 0.83 -17.93 -6.55
N ALA A 264 0.45 -16.79 -5.97
CA ALA A 264 1.28 -16.07 -5.02
C ALA A 264 0.52 -15.84 -3.71
N GLY A 265 1.19 -16.04 -2.59
CA GLY A 265 0.72 -15.74 -1.25
C GLY A 265 1.72 -14.86 -0.51
N PHE A 266 1.28 -14.22 0.55
CA PHE A 266 2.11 -13.36 1.38
C PHE A 266 1.82 -13.61 2.86
N ALA A 267 2.87 -13.66 3.66
CA ALA A 267 2.75 -13.61 5.11
C ALA A 267 3.87 -12.79 5.74
N ALA A 268 3.60 -12.25 6.93
CA ALA A 268 4.60 -11.55 7.71
C ALA A 268 4.29 -11.65 9.19
N ASN A 269 5.33 -11.64 10.01
CA ASN A 269 5.22 -11.73 11.47
C ASN A 269 4.96 -10.37 12.14
N ALA A 270 4.44 -9.42 11.36
CA ALA A 270 4.09 -8.08 11.77
C ALA A 270 2.57 -7.90 11.89
N ALA A 271 2.16 -6.92 12.69
CA ALA A 271 0.77 -6.57 12.89
C ALA A 271 0.15 -5.98 11.61
N GLU A 272 -0.88 -6.64 11.07
CA GLU A 272 -1.74 -6.07 10.05
C GLU A 272 -2.91 -5.33 10.70
N ALA A 273 -3.09 -4.05 10.35
CA ALA A 273 -4.20 -3.26 10.85
C ALA A 273 -5.53 -3.69 10.19
N GLY A 274 -6.31 -4.52 10.90
CA GLY A 274 -7.64 -4.93 10.50
C GLY A 274 -8.66 -3.77 10.52
N ARG A 275 -9.79 -3.95 9.81
CA ARG A 275 -10.89 -2.96 9.77
C ARG A 275 -11.59 -2.76 11.12
N THR A 276 -11.53 -3.74 12.01
CA THR A 276 -12.16 -3.75 13.34
C THR A 276 -11.21 -3.41 14.49
N GLY A 277 -9.95 -3.07 14.19
CA GLY A 277 -8.93 -2.78 15.20
C GLY A 277 -8.27 -4.03 15.80
N GLU A 278 -8.63 -5.24 15.36
CA GLU A 278 -7.89 -6.46 15.68
C GLU A 278 -6.56 -6.48 14.91
N GLU A 279 -5.48 -6.76 15.63
CA GLU A 279 -4.16 -6.97 15.05
C GLU A 279 -3.91 -8.48 14.90
N LYS A 280 -3.61 -8.90 13.67
CA LYS A 280 -3.31 -10.29 13.31
C LYS A 280 -2.05 -10.31 12.47
N PRO A 281 -1.30 -11.43 12.43
CA PRO A 281 -0.23 -11.55 11.45
C PRO A 281 -0.81 -11.47 10.05
N ALA A 282 -0.10 -10.77 9.17
CA ALA A 282 -0.46 -10.78 7.76
C ALA A 282 -0.36 -12.21 7.23
N TYR A 283 -1.44 -12.69 6.62
CA TYR A 283 -1.49 -13.99 5.96
C TYR A 283 -2.53 -13.95 4.84
N VAL A 284 -2.03 -14.05 3.61
CA VAL A 284 -2.79 -14.16 2.38
C VAL A 284 -2.37 -15.47 1.71
N GLU A 285 -3.32 -16.37 1.53
CA GLU A 285 -3.07 -17.68 0.91
C GLU A 285 -2.60 -17.54 -0.54
N PRO A 286 -1.80 -18.49 -1.06
CA PRO A 286 -1.48 -18.54 -2.47
C PRO A 286 -2.75 -18.70 -3.33
N ASP A 287 -2.94 -17.76 -4.26
CA ASP A 287 -3.99 -17.80 -5.29
C ASP A 287 -3.49 -17.03 -6.53
N ALA A 288 -4.23 -17.10 -7.63
CA ALA A 288 -3.84 -16.55 -8.92
C ALA A 288 -4.61 -15.28 -9.29
N GLY A 289 -4.02 -14.51 -10.21
CA GLY A 289 -4.70 -13.44 -10.93
C GLY A 289 -4.59 -12.06 -10.30
N GLN A 290 -4.99 -11.06 -11.10
CA GLN A 290 -4.81 -9.65 -10.76
C GLN A 290 -5.58 -9.19 -9.51
N PRO A 291 -6.85 -9.60 -9.28
CA PRO A 291 -7.56 -9.22 -8.05
C PRO A 291 -6.86 -9.73 -6.79
N HIS A 292 -6.27 -10.92 -6.86
CA HIS A 292 -5.52 -11.50 -5.75
C HIS A 292 -4.21 -10.76 -5.49
N LEU A 293 -3.48 -10.37 -6.54
CA LEU A 293 -2.30 -9.52 -6.40
C LEU A 293 -2.65 -8.19 -5.70
N THR A 294 -3.80 -7.60 -6.01
CA THR A 294 -4.29 -6.40 -5.30
C THR A 294 -4.56 -6.69 -3.82
N ALA A 295 -5.12 -7.85 -3.47
CA ALA A 295 -5.32 -8.25 -2.08
C ALA A 295 -4.00 -8.43 -1.32
N ILE A 296 -2.98 -9.00 -1.96
CA ILE A 296 -1.61 -9.08 -1.41
C ILE A 296 -1.06 -7.68 -1.14
N PHE A 297 -1.16 -6.76 -2.11
CA PHE A 297 -0.72 -5.38 -1.92
C PHE A 297 -1.51 -4.62 -0.87
N GLU A 298 -2.80 -4.89 -0.71
CA GLU A 298 -3.61 -4.32 0.37
C GLU A 298 -3.15 -4.81 1.75
N SER A 299 -2.88 -6.11 1.91
CA SER A 299 -2.32 -6.66 3.16
C SER A 299 -0.94 -6.05 3.44
N MET A 300 -0.08 -5.97 2.43
CA MET A 300 1.20 -5.27 2.54
C MET A 300 1.01 -3.80 2.90
N ALA A 301 0.05 -3.07 2.36
CA ALA A 301 -0.17 -1.66 2.71
C ALA A 301 -0.68 -1.45 4.14
N ARG A 302 -1.36 -2.44 4.73
CA ARG A 302 -1.92 -2.39 6.09
C ARG A 302 -0.94 -2.83 7.18
N LEU A 303 0.18 -3.41 6.79
CA LEU A 303 1.16 -3.96 7.70
C LEU A 303 1.94 -2.85 8.43
N LYS A 304 1.95 -2.89 9.76
CA LYS A 304 2.79 -2.02 10.60
C LYS A 304 4.17 -2.66 10.79
N THR A 305 5.20 -1.85 10.94
CA THR A 305 6.57 -2.32 11.28
C THR A 305 6.69 -2.70 12.76
N GLU A 306 5.67 -3.37 13.29
CA GLU A 306 5.55 -3.83 14.67
C GLU A 306 5.43 -5.34 14.66
N ARG A 307 6.35 -6.02 15.34
CA ARG A 307 6.34 -7.47 15.47
C ARG A 307 5.16 -7.91 16.33
N LEU A 308 4.39 -8.87 15.82
CA LEU A 308 3.26 -9.46 16.54
C LEU A 308 3.60 -10.84 17.12
N LEU A 309 4.43 -11.62 16.43
CA LEU A 309 4.90 -12.93 16.89
C LEU A 309 6.31 -13.24 16.35
N PRO A 310 7.03 -14.21 16.94
CA PRO A 310 8.28 -14.68 16.37
C PRO A 310 8.10 -15.33 14.98
N LEU A 311 9.07 -15.18 14.09
CA LEU A 311 9.01 -15.78 12.74
C LEU A 311 8.80 -17.30 12.78
N HIS A 312 9.45 -18.01 13.71
CA HIS A 312 9.34 -19.47 13.81
C HIS A 312 7.92 -19.95 14.16
N GLU A 313 7.14 -19.16 14.91
CA GLU A 313 5.73 -19.45 15.18
C GLU A 313 4.87 -19.20 13.92
N LEU A 314 5.15 -18.11 13.19
CA LEU A 314 4.49 -17.85 11.92
C LEU A 314 4.73 -18.98 10.92
N LEU A 315 5.97 -19.48 10.80
CA LEU A 315 6.30 -20.59 9.91
C LEU A 315 5.57 -21.89 10.28
N GLN A 316 5.33 -22.14 11.57
CA GLN A 316 4.51 -23.27 12.01
C GLN A 316 3.05 -23.09 11.60
N MET A 317 2.47 -21.91 11.82
CA MET A 317 1.10 -21.58 11.39
C MET A 317 0.94 -21.71 9.87
N ILE A 318 1.95 -21.30 9.09
CA ILE A 318 1.97 -21.45 7.63
C ILE A 318 1.95 -22.93 7.25
N GLY A 319 2.76 -23.77 7.90
CA GLY A 319 2.81 -25.21 7.64
C GLY A 319 1.52 -25.95 7.99
N GLU A 320 0.72 -25.44 8.93
CA GLU A 320 -0.60 -26.00 9.26
C GLU A 320 -1.69 -25.60 8.26
N ARG A 321 -1.55 -24.45 7.60
CA ARG A 321 -2.57 -23.89 6.70
C ARG A 321 -2.32 -24.17 5.22
N LEU A 322 -1.05 -24.23 4.79
CA LEU A 322 -0.72 -24.42 3.39
C LEU A 322 -1.21 -25.79 2.88
N ALA A 323 -1.99 -25.76 1.80
CA ALA A 323 -2.37 -26.96 1.08
C ALA A 323 -1.37 -27.24 -0.05
N GLY A 324 -0.89 -28.49 -0.11
CA GLY A 324 -0.05 -28.97 -1.21
C GLY A 324 1.39 -28.44 -1.20
N ARG A 325 2.17 -28.86 -2.20
CA ARG A 325 3.57 -28.47 -2.33
C ARG A 325 3.66 -26.99 -2.73
N THR A 326 4.41 -26.21 -1.95
CA THR A 326 4.55 -24.76 -2.12
C THR A 326 6.02 -24.39 -2.04
N ASP A 327 6.47 -23.49 -2.90
CA ASP A 327 7.77 -22.84 -2.84
C ASP A 327 7.68 -21.66 -1.85
N ILE A 328 8.48 -21.68 -0.79
CA ILE A 328 8.43 -20.70 0.30
C ILE A 328 9.70 -19.85 0.28
N ALA A 329 9.56 -18.56 0.04
CA ALA A 329 10.62 -17.57 0.07
C ALA A 329 10.59 -16.80 1.40
N ILE A 330 11.57 -17.02 2.27
CA ILE A 330 11.66 -16.36 3.58
C ILE A 330 12.65 -15.20 3.46
N LEU A 331 12.14 -13.98 3.46
CA LEU A 331 12.91 -12.73 3.47
C LEU A 331 13.24 -12.35 4.91
N THR A 332 14.51 -12.39 5.29
CA THR A 332 14.92 -12.06 6.66
C THR A 332 16.32 -11.48 6.76
N SER A 333 16.53 -10.55 7.69
CA SER A 333 17.84 -9.96 8.01
C SER A 333 18.62 -10.75 9.07
N TYR A 334 17.98 -11.70 9.75
CA TYR A 334 18.55 -12.48 10.84
C TYR A 334 18.05 -13.93 10.82
N GLU A 335 18.91 -14.87 11.19
CA GLU A 335 18.58 -16.29 11.30
C GLU A 335 19.02 -16.84 12.66
N ASN A 336 18.18 -17.66 13.28
CA ASN A 336 18.51 -18.42 14.48
C ASN A 336 18.13 -19.90 14.33
N ASP A 337 18.55 -20.72 15.31
CA ASP A 337 18.30 -22.16 15.29
C ASP A 337 16.79 -22.50 15.24
N ARG A 338 15.94 -21.68 15.85
CA ARG A 338 14.48 -21.88 15.84
C ARG A 338 13.87 -21.65 14.46
N ILE A 339 14.31 -20.61 13.76
CA ILE A 339 13.90 -20.32 12.37
C ILE A 339 14.40 -21.43 11.46
N ALA A 340 15.66 -21.85 11.61
CA ALA A 340 16.25 -22.93 10.82
C ALA A 340 15.50 -24.27 11.04
N GLU A 341 15.11 -24.58 12.28
CA GLU A 341 14.31 -25.75 12.62
C GLU A 341 12.91 -25.68 11.99
N ALA A 342 12.22 -24.54 12.12
CA ALA A 342 10.90 -24.35 11.52
C ALA A 342 10.94 -24.47 9.99
N ALA A 343 11.95 -23.89 9.34
CA ALA A 343 12.19 -24.03 7.91
C ALA A 343 12.48 -25.50 7.52
N ARG A 344 13.18 -26.26 8.36
CA ARG A 344 13.44 -27.70 8.12
C ARG A 344 12.16 -28.53 8.24
N LYS A 345 11.28 -28.23 9.19
CA LYS A 345 9.97 -28.89 9.31
C LYS A 345 9.09 -28.66 8.07
N LEU A 346 9.04 -27.43 7.56
CA LEU A 346 8.37 -27.12 6.29
C LEU A 346 8.95 -27.92 5.11
N LYS A 347 10.28 -28.08 5.05
CA LYS A 347 10.93 -28.95 4.04
C LYS A 347 10.52 -30.43 4.19
N GLN A 348 10.42 -30.93 5.42
CA GLN A 348 9.98 -32.31 5.70
C GLN A 348 8.51 -32.54 5.31
N GLN A 349 7.68 -31.49 5.35
CA GLN A 349 6.29 -31.52 4.85
C GLN A 349 6.20 -31.50 3.31
N GLY A 350 7.33 -31.40 2.60
CA GLY A 350 7.41 -31.44 1.14
C GLY A 350 7.49 -30.08 0.45
N HIS A 351 7.46 -28.97 1.20
CA HIS A 351 7.64 -27.62 0.67
C HIS A 351 9.11 -27.38 0.28
N ALA A 352 9.36 -26.57 -0.74
CA ALA A 352 10.71 -26.09 -1.01
C ALA A 352 10.92 -24.76 -0.28
N VAL A 353 11.82 -24.72 0.69
CA VAL A 353 12.04 -23.50 1.50
C VAL A 353 13.39 -22.88 1.17
N ARG A 354 13.38 -21.59 0.85
CA ARG A 354 14.57 -20.78 0.58
C ARG A 354 14.60 -19.60 1.54
N ILE A 355 15.70 -19.46 2.28
CA ILE A 355 15.96 -18.28 3.09
C ILE A 355 16.74 -17.30 2.22
N LEU A 356 16.22 -16.09 2.11
CA LEU A 356 16.73 -15.00 1.30
C LEU A 356 17.19 -13.88 2.26
N PRO A 357 18.50 -13.66 2.40
CA PRO A 357 19.01 -12.66 3.33
C PRO A 357 18.64 -11.26 2.85
N LEU A 358 17.88 -10.52 3.64
CA LEU A 358 17.55 -9.12 3.38
C LEU A 358 18.73 -8.23 3.73
N ARG A 359 19.17 -7.42 2.76
CA ARG A 359 20.18 -6.38 2.92
C ARG A 359 19.75 -5.17 2.12
N LEU A 360 20.01 -3.97 2.65
CA LEU A 360 19.83 -2.76 1.88
C LEU A 360 20.87 -2.74 0.74
N PRO A 361 20.46 -2.39 -0.50
CA PRO A 361 21.39 -2.25 -1.60
C PRO A 361 22.40 -1.15 -1.26
N ALA A 362 23.66 -1.36 -1.61
CA ALA A 362 24.68 -0.34 -1.44
C ALA A 362 24.22 0.94 -2.15
N ARG A 363 24.09 2.06 -1.41
CA ARG A 363 23.77 3.37 -2.00
C ARG A 363 24.83 3.70 -3.05
N ASN A 364 24.52 3.46 -4.32
CA ASN A 364 25.39 3.88 -5.41
C ASN A 364 25.54 5.41 -5.33
N ALA A 365 26.77 5.87 -5.11
CA ALA A 365 27.15 7.28 -5.10
C ALA A 365 27.10 7.90 -6.52
N SER A 366 26.08 7.59 -7.32
CA SER A 366 25.88 8.08 -8.69
C SER A 366 24.97 9.31 -8.69
N GLY A 367 25.40 10.37 -8.01
CA GLY A 367 24.68 11.65 -7.93
C GLY A 367 25.56 12.91 -7.95
N LYS A 368 26.89 12.79 -7.99
CA LYS A 368 27.76 13.95 -8.28
C LYS A 368 28.14 13.95 -9.76
N LYS A 369 27.24 14.45 -10.61
CA LYS A 369 27.65 14.96 -11.93
C LYS A 369 28.71 16.04 -11.68
N LYS A 370 29.90 15.84 -12.26
CA LYS A 370 31.01 16.80 -12.36
C LYS A 370 30.44 18.17 -12.76
N ALA A 371 30.41 19.09 -11.79
CA ALA A 371 30.38 20.52 -12.09
C ALA A 371 31.74 20.90 -12.69
N GLY A 372 31.69 21.74 -13.72
CA GLY A 372 32.76 21.93 -14.69
C GLY A 372 34.05 22.51 -14.14
N GLN A 373 35.13 22.16 -14.82
CA GLN A 373 36.39 22.91 -14.83
C GLN A 373 36.49 23.55 -16.22
N PRO A 374 36.58 24.89 -16.34
CA PRO A 374 36.79 25.54 -17.62
C PRO A 374 38.24 25.34 -18.07
N ALA A 375 38.40 25.24 -19.39
CA ALA A 375 39.70 25.27 -20.07
C ALA A 375 40.32 26.67 -20.02
#